data_AF-A0AAV1IIX5-F1
#
_entry.id   AF-A0AAV1IIX5-F1
#
_cell.length_a   1.000
_cell.length_b   1.000
_cell.length_c   1.000
_cell.angle_alpha   90.00
_cell.angle_beta   90.00
_cell.angle_gamma   90.00
#
_symmetry.space_group_name_H-M   'P 1'
#
loop_
_entity.id
_entity.type
_entity.pdbx_description
1 polymer ?
#
loop_
_entity_poly.entity_id
_entity_poly.type
_entity_poly.pdbx_seq_one_letter_code
_entity_poly.pdbx_strand_id
1 'polypeptide(L)'
;MTSREALHSYRERTKDRAAHERVYFFHAHIYYDGSSADEKSKMQDVMKSLHHNFDSDDHVEIHTLQDKAVGPHPEANLEVLFTRESYTLMLNYLAFALPTTFSALIHQLTADQVGDHTTRAVWVGKQGQIKPEILKRMDQDSAARKLSEEEIIWAVHSH
;
A
#
# COMPACT_ATOMS: atom_id res chain seq x y z
N MET A 1 -13.11 -12.15 10.77
CA MET A 1 -13.68 -10.80 10.57
C MET A 1 -13.11 -10.29 9.26
N THR A 2 -13.91 -9.74 8.37
CA THR A 2 -13.41 -9.21 7.09
C THR A 2 -12.60 -7.93 7.32
N SER A 3 -11.69 -7.58 6.41
CA SER A 3 -10.88 -6.35 6.49
C SER A 3 -11.77 -5.09 6.54
N ARG A 4 -12.91 -5.13 5.86
CA ARG A 4 -13.94 -4.07 5.92
C ARG A 4 -14.57 -3.93 7.31
N GLU A 5 -14.96 -5.04 7.94
CA GLU A 5 -15.51 -5.02 9.31
C GLU A 5 -14.46 -4.56 10.33
N ALA A 6 -13.19 -4.96 10.14
CA ALA A 6 -12.08 -4.54 10.98
C ALA A 6 -11.87 -3.02 10.92
N LEU A 7 -11.88 -2.43 9.72
CA LEU A 7 -11.78 -0.97 9.53
C LEU A 7 -12.91 -0.21 10.21
N HIS A 8 -14.16 -0.60 9.97
CA HIS A 8 -15.31 0.05 10.59
C HIS A 8 -15.22 -0.04 12.12
N SER A 9 -14.91 -1.23 12.65
CA SER A 9 -14.74 -1.43 14.09
C SER A 9 -13.60 -0.58 14.66
N TYR A 10 -12.47 -0.46 13.94
CA TYR A 10 -11.34 0.37 14.34
C TYR A 10 -11.72 1.86 14.39
N ARG A 11 -12.40 2.37 13.36
CA ARG A 11 -12.81 3.78 13.28
C ARG A 11 -13.81 4.14 14.37
N GLU A 12 -14.79 3.28 14.66
CA GLU A 12 -15.72 3.51 15.77
C GLU A 12 -15.00 3.58 17.13
N ARG A 13 -14.02 2.71 17.37
CA ARG A 13 -13.22 2.74 18.61
C ARG A 13 -12.27 3.94 18.71
N THR A 14 -11.92 4.55 17.58
CA THR A 14 -10.93 5.64 17.51
C THR A 14 -11.53 6.99 17.12
N LYS A 15 -12.86 7.11 17.00
CA LYS A 15 -13.56 8.32 16.51
C LYS A 15 -13.20 9.59 17.28
N ASP A 16 -12.98 9.49 18.59
CA ASP A 16 -12.66 10.61 19.46
C ASP A 16 -11.14 10.88 19.59
N ARG A 17 -10.31 10.09 18.90
CA ARG A 17 -8.85 10.23 18.90
C ARG A 17 -8.36 11.21 17.84
N ALA A 18 -7.10 11.61 17.95
CA ALA A 18 -6.45 12.44 16.94
C ALA A 18 -6.44 11.75 15.55
N ALA A 19 -6.43 12.54 14.47
CA ALA A 19 -6.58 12.01 13.11
C ALA A 19 -5.54 10.94 12.74
N HIS A 20 -4.28 11.13 13.16
CA HIS A 20 -3.19 10.18 12.89
C HIS A 20 -3.37 8.82 13.59
N GLU A 21 -4.20 8.74 14.63
CA GLU A 21 -4.55 7.50 15.33
C GLU A 21 -5.77 6.80 14.72
N ARG A 22 -6.45 7.43 13.76
CA ARG A 22 -7.59 6.82 13.05
C ARG A 22 -7.17 6.15 11.74
N VAL A 23 -5.92 6.35 11.32
CA VAL A 23 -5.33 5.65 10.17
C VAL A 23 -5.14 4.18 10.54
N TYR A 24 -5.83 3.31 9.80
CA TYR A 24 -5.83 1.88 10.04
C TYR A 24 -5.07 1.08 8.99
N PHE A 25 -5.27 1.38 7.70
CA PHE A 25 -4.66 0.64 6.61
C PHE A 25 -3.53 1.41 5.93
N PHE A 26 -2.57 0.63 5.43
CA PHE A 26 -1.42 1.07 4.67
C PHE A 26 -1.18 0.12 3.51
N HIS A 27 -0.68 0.65 2.40
CA HIS A 27 -0.13 -0.14 1.31
C HIS A 27 1.39 0.01 1.28
N ALA A 28 2.06 -1.07 0.91
CA ALA A 28 3.40 -1.06 0.37
C ALA A 28 3.34 -1.48 -1.10
N HIS A 29 3.89 -0.66 -1.98
CA HIS A 29 4.15 -1.01 -3.38
C HIS A 29 5.63 -1.28 -3.54
N ILE A 30 6.01 -2.55 -3.71
CA ILE A 30 7.39 -2.99 -3.85
C ILE A 30 7.75 -3.00 -5.34
N TYR A 31 8.57 -2.06 -5.77
CA TYR A 31 8.95 -1.86 -7.17
C TYR A 31 10.17 -2.67 -7.58
N TYR A 32 10.15 -3.10 -8.83
CA TYR A 32 11.24 -3.80 -9.50
C TYR A 32 11.22 -3.52 -11.00
N ASP A 33 12.32 -3.78 -11.70
CA ASP A 33 12.36 -3.68 -13.15
C ASP A 33 11.65 -4.89 -13.81
N GLY A 34 10.39 -4.68 -14.19
CA GLY A 34 9.56 -5.65 -14.91
C GLY A 34 10.04 -5.99 -16.33
N SER A 35 11.11 -5.37 -16.85
CA SER A 35 11.73 -5.76 -18.12
C SER A 35 12.88 -6.75 -17.95
N SER A 36 13.46 -6.85 -16.74
CA SER A 36 14.58 -7.74 -16.44
C SER A 36 14.11 -9.10 -15.92
N ALA A 37 14.56 -10.17 -16.57
CA ALA A 37 14.25 -11.55 -16.14
C ALA A 37 14.86 -11.88 -14.76
N ASP A 38 16.04 -11.32 -14.45
CA ASP A 38 16.70 -11.46 -13.16
C ASP A 38 15.90 -10.77 -12.04
N GLU A 39 15.44 -9.55 -12.29
CA GLU A 39 14.63 -8.78 -11.32
C GLU A 39 13.26 -9.43 -11.11
N LYS A 40 12.66 -10.02 -12.16
CA LYS A 40 11.45 -10.86 -12.02
C LYS A 40 11.70 -12.05 -11.10
N SER A 41 12.83 -12.75 -11.25
CA SER A 41 13.16 -13.88 -10.38
C SER A 41 13.31 -13.43 -8.93
N LYS A 42 14.01 -12.32 -8.68
CA LYS A 42 14.13 -11.73 -7.33
C LYS A 42 12.77 -11.36 -6.74
N MET A 43 11.85 -10.81 -7.54
CA MET A 43 10.50 -10.49 -7.08
C MET A 43 9.72 -11.75 -6.70
N GLN A 44 9.87 -12.86 -7.43
CA GLN A 44 9.28 -14.14 -7.04
C GLN A 44 9.82 -14.63 -5.69
N ASP A 45 11.11 -14.44 -5.41
CA ASP A 45 11.70 -14.83 -4.13
C ASP A 45 11.26 -13.90 -2.98
N VAL A 46 11.12 -12.59 -3.22
CA VAL A 46 10.51 -11.64 -2.28
C VAL A 46 9.07 -12.04 -1.96
N MET A 47 8.26 -12.35 -2.99
CA MET A 47 6.87 -12.76 -2.82
C MET A 47 6.76 -14.06 -1.99
N LYS A 48 7.59 -15.07 -2.28
CA LYS A 48 7.65 -16.31 -1.47
C LYS A 48 8.04 -16.02 -0.02
N SER A 49 9.00 -15.13 0.20
CA SER A 49 9.44 -14.73 1.53
C SER A 49 8.33 -14.00 2.29
N LEU A 50 7.59 -13.10 1.64
CA LEU A 50 6.43 -12.44 2.23
C LEU A 50 5.38 -13.48 2.66
N HIS A 51 4.98 -14.39 1.76
CA HIS A 51 4.01 -15.43 2.09
C HIS A 51 4.47 -16.30 3.26
N HIS A 52 5.75 -16.72 3.26
CA HIS A 52 6.31 -17.51 4.35
C HIS A 52 6.26 -16.81 5.72
N ASN A 53 6.48 -15.50 5.76
CA ASN A 53 6.54 -14.74 7.01
C ASN A 53 5.18 -14.22 7.48
N PHE A 54 4.22 -13.99 6.57
CA PHE A 54 3.03 -13.21 6.86
C PHE A 54 1.69 -13.86 6.50
N ASP A 55 1.64 -15.03 5.85
CA ASP A 55 0.36 -15.68 5.51
C ASP A 55 -0.50 -16.05 6.73
N SER A 56 0.12 -16.19 7.92
CA SER A 56 -0.59 -16.44 9.18
C SER A 56 -0.87 -15.16 9.99
N ASP A 57 -0.51 -13.99 9.49
CA ASP A 57 -0.75 -12.70 10.15
C ASP A 57 -2.03 -12.06 9.57
N ASP A 58 -3.11 -12.04 10.37
CA ASP A 58 -4.39 -11.41 10.00
C ASP A 58 -4.28 -9.89 9.73
N HIS A 59 -3.11 -9.29 9.98
CA HIS A 59 -2.82 -7.87 9.77
C HIS A 59 -2.08 -7.57 8.46
N VAL A 60 -1.74 -8.57 7.65
CA VAL A 60 -0.99 -8.42 6.39
C VAL A 60 -1.67 -9.23 5.28
N GLU A 61 -1.91 -8.60 4.14
CA GLU A 61 -2.49 -9.21 2.95
C GLU A 61 -1.57 -8.95 1.75
N ILE A 62 -1.06 -10.03 1.14
CA ILE A 62 -0.21 -9.95 -0.07
C ILE A 62 -1.13 -9.99 -1.28
N HIS A 63 -1.19 -8.89 -2.02
CA HIS A 63 -2.14 -8.68 -3.11
C HIS A 63 -1.48 -8.92 -4.47
N THR A 64 -1.77 -8.05 -5.42
CA THR A 64 -1.53 -8.25 -6.84
C THR A 64 -0.07 -7.98 -7.20
N LEU A 65 0.54 -8.92 -7.92
CA LEU A 65 1.79 -8.69 -8.65
C LEU A 65 1.46 -8.08 -10.02
N GLN A 66 1.81 -6.81 -10.20
CA GLN A 66 1.71 -6.12 -11.47
C GLN A 66 3.05 -6.20 -12.21
N ASP A 67 3.06 -6.87 -13.35
CA ASP A 67 4.27 -7.06 -14.19
C ASP A 67 4.65 -5.83 -15.03
N LYS A 68 3.87 -4.75 -14.90
CA LYS A 68 3.98 -3.49 -15.64
C LYS A 68 3.40 -2.32 -14.84
N ALA A 69 3.56 -1.11 -15.38
CA ALA A 69 2.96 0.11 -14.84
C ALA A 69 1.42 0.04 -14.84
N VAL A 70 0.79 0.26 -13.68
CA VAL A 70 -0.67 0.30 -13.51
C VAL A 70 -1.05 1.46 -12.60
N GLY A 71 -2.11 2.19 -12.97
CA GLY A 71 -2.60 3.32 -12.17
C GLY A 71 -1.51 4.38 -11.91
N PRO A 72 -1.38 4.88 -10.67
CA PRO A 72 -0.42 5.94 -10.34
C PRO A 72 1.03 5.44 -10.32
N HIS A 73 1.24 4.13 -10.41
CA HIS A 73 2.53 3.46 -10.33
C HIS A 73 3.18 3.37 -11.73
N PRO A 74 4.36 4.00 -11.95
CA PRO A 74 5.01 4.01 -13.26
C PRO A 74 5.81 2.75 -13.57
N GLU A 75 5.99 1.85 -12.60
CA GLU A 75 6.85 0.67 -12.67
C GLU A 75 6.07 -0.59 -12.23
N ALA A 76 6.60 -1.76 -12.57
CA ALA A 76 6.08 -3.04 -12.09
C ALA A 76 6.22 -3.10 -10.56
N ASN A 77 5.21 -3.62 -9.88
CA ASN A 77 5.21 -3.67 -8.42
C ASN A 77 4.38 -4.83 -7.85
N LEU A 78 4.70 -5.21 -6.62
CA LEU A 78 3.88 -6.06 -5.77
C LEU A 78 3.18 -5.18 -4.73
N GLU A 79 1.86 -5.28 -4.64
CA GLU A 79 1.06 -4.62 -3.62
C GLU A 79 0.96 -5.50 -2.36
N VAL A 80 1.17 -4.90 -1.20
CA VAL A 80 0.93 -5.52 0.11
C VAL A 80 0.11 -4.54 0.94
N LEU A 81 -1.07 -4.96 1.38
CA LEU A 81 -1.87 -4.25 2.37
C LEU A 81 -1.46 -4.71 3.76
N PHE A 82 -1.41 -3.77 4.70
CA PHE A 82 -1.25 -4.10 6.10
C PHE A 82 -1.94 -3.08 7.00
N THR A 83 -2.27 -3.53 8.20
CA THR A 83 -2.87 -2.67 9.22
C THR A 83 -1.81 -1.91 10.02
N ARG A 84 -2.27 -0.95 10.82
CA ARG A 84 -1.44 -0.18 11.75
C ARG A 84 -0.64 -1.08 12.70
N GLU A 85 -1.22 -2.20 13.13
CA GLU A 85 -0.58 -3.15 14.03
C GLU A 85 0.70 -3.75 13.44
N SER A 86 0.73 -4.00 12.12
CA SER A 86 1.90 -4.54 11.42
C SER A 86 2.77 -3.47 10.75
N TYR A 87 2.51 -2.17 10.98
CA TYR A 87 3.26 -1.08 10.34
C TYR A 87 4.77 -1.16 10.58
N THR A 88 5.19 -1.21 11.85
CA THR A 88 6.61 -1.29 12.20
C THR A 88 7.25 -2.60 11.73
N LEU A 89 6.49 -3.70 11.78
CA LEU A 89 6.95 -5.02 11.32
C LEU A 89 7.23 -5.00 9.82
N MET A 90 6.31 -4.44 9.03
CA MET A 90 6.44 -4.32 7.58
C MET A 90 7.61 -3.41 7.19
N LEU A 91 7.75 -2.24 7.83
CA LEU A 91 8.89 -1.35 7.58
C LEU A 91 10.23 -2.05 7.83
N ASN A 92 10.35 -2.78 8.95
CA ASN A 92 11.56 -3.51 9.29
C ASN A 92 11.86 -4.63 8.28
N TYR A 93 10.84 -5.39 7.88
CA TYR A 93 10.98 -6.44 6.88
C TYR A 93 11.47 -5.85 5.55
N LEU A 94 10.82 -4.81 5.04
CA LEU A 94 11.18 -4.19 3.77
C LEU A 94 12.60 -3.58 3.80
N ALA A 95 12.96 -2.92 4.91
CA ALA A 95 14.29 -2.34 5.06
C ALA A 95 15.42 -3.39 5.09
N PHE A 96 15.12 -4.62 5.53
CA PHE A 96 16.11 -5.68 5.69
C PHE A 96 16.15 -6.65 4.50
N ALA A 97 14.99 -7.06 3.98
CA ALA A 97 14.86 -8.18 3.05
C ALA A 97 14.85 -7.79 1.57
N LEU A 98 14.63 -6.51 1.24
CA LEU A 98 14.54 -6.10 -0.16
C LEU A 98 15.90 -6.16 -0.87
N PRO A 99 15.94 -6.66 -2.12
CA PRO A 99 17.10 -6.51 -2.99
C PRO A 99 17.50 -5.04 -3.14
N THR A 100 18.79 -4.77 -3.30
CA THR A 100 19.32 -3.39 -3.41
C THR A 100 18.83 -2.63 -4.65
N THR A 101 18.37 -3.36 -5.67
CA THR A 101 17.78 -2.80 -6.89
C THR A 101 16.30 -2.44 -6.74
N PHE A 102 15.66 -2.86 -5.64
CA PHE A 102 14.24 -2.66 -5.39
C PHE A 102 14.02 -1.40 -4.54
N SER A 103 12.79 -0.92 -4.54
CA SER A 103 12.33 0.12 -3.61
C SER A 103 10.89 -0.15 -3.21
N ALA A 104 10.44 0.44 -2.10
CA ALA A 104 9.05 0.35 -1.70
C ALA A 104 8.47 1.73 -1.36
N LEU A 105 7.32 2.06 -1.93
CA LEU A 105 6.47 3.17 -1.49
C LEU A 105 5.52 2.65 -0.43
N ILE A 106 5.55 3.24 0.76
CA ILE A 106 4.63 2.94 1.84
C ILE A 106 3.75 4.16 2.08
N HIS A 107 2.43 3.99 2.02
CA HIS A 107 1.49 5.06 2.30
C HIS A 107 0.27 4.56 3.05
N GLN A 108 -0.33 5.43 3.85
CA GLN A 108 -1.63 5.21 4.45
C GLN A 108 -2.77 5.27 3.44
N LEU A 109 -3.93 4.73 3.80
CA LEU A 109 -5.16 4.83 3.03
C LEU A 109 -6.12 5.82 3.73
N THR A 110 -6.26 7.01 3.15
CA THR A 110 -7.19 8.07 3.56
C THR A 110 -7.99 8.60 2.37
N ALA A 111 -8.86 9.59 2.60
CA ALA A 111 -9.60 10.24 1.52
C ALA A 111 -8.73 11.15 0.62
N ASP A 112 -7.48 11.46 1.00
CA ASP A 112 -6.56 12.30 0.22
C ASP A 112 -5.47 11.41 -0.41
N GLN A 113 -5.83 10.77 -1.52
CA GLN A 113 -4.96 9.80 -2.18
C GLN A 113 -3.71 10.48 -2.74
N VAL A 114 -3.83 11.71 -3.27
CA VAL A 114 -2.68 12.49 -3.73
C VAL A 114 -1.69 12.68 -2.60
N GLY A 115 -2.14 13.19 -1.45
CA GLY A 115 -1.29 13.43 -0.30
C GLY A 115 -0.68 12.15 0.25
N ASP A 116 -1.44 11.04 0.25
CA ASP A 116 -0.99 9.73 0.72
C ASP A 116 0.19 9.20 -0.09
N HIS A 117 0.09 9.18 -1.42
CA HIS A 117 1.13 8.60 -2.28
C HIS A 117 2.31 9.55 -2.54
N THR A 118 2.18 10.84 -2.21
CA THR A 118 3.21 11.84 -2.52
C THR A 118 3.85 12.39 -1.25
N THR A 119 3.24 13.41 -0.64
CA THR A 119 3.86 14.20 0.44
C THR A 119 3.93 13.49 1.78
N ARG A 120 3.09 12.48 2.01
CA ARG A 120 2.98 11.77 3.29
C ARG A 120 3.54 10.35 3.25
N ALA A 121 3.99 9.89 2.09
CA ALA A 121 4.53 8.56 1.93
C ALA A 121 5.95 8.41 2.51
N VAL A 122 6.28 7.16 2.84
CA VAL A 122 7.63 6.74 3.22
C VAL A 122 8.21 5.90 2.09
N TRP A 123 9.48 6.09 1.78
CA TRP A 123 10.21 5.27 0.81
C TRP A 123 11.27 4.42 1.52
N VAL A 124 11.29 3.13 1.21
CA VAL A 124 12.40 2.23 1.53
C VAL A 124 13.23 2.04 0.25
N GLY A 125 14.54 2.30 0.33
CA GLY A 125 15.41 2.31 -0.84
C GLY A 125 15.32 3.61 -1.64
N LYS A 126 15.49 3.53 -2.95
CA LYS A 126 15.48 4.71 -3.83
C LYS A 126 14.05 5.23 -4.00
N GLN A 127 13.84 6.52 -3.77
CA GLN A 127 12.56 7.16 -4.07
C GLN A 127 12.26 7.14 -5.57
N GLY A 128 11.14 6.53 -5.94
CA GLY A 128 10.62 6.47 -7.31
C GLY A 128 9.75 7.67 -7.68
N GLN A 129 9.22 7.63 -8.90
CA GLN A 129 8.22 8.59 -9.38
C GLN A 129 6.81 8.05 -9.13
N ILE A 130 5.85 8.96 -9.02
CA ILE A 130 4.41 8.65 -8.97
C ILE A 130 3.72 9.56 -9.99
N LYS A 131 2.59 9.11 -10.54
CA LYS A 131 1.76 9.86 -11.50
C LYS A 131 0.63 10.61 -10.76
N PRO A 132 0.89 11.80 -10.17
CA PRO A 132 -0.09 12.49 -9.33
C PRO A 132 -1.35 12.91 -10.08
N GLU A 133 -1.30 13.05 -11.40
CA GLU A 133 -2.45 13.37 -12.23
C GLU A 133 -3.52 12.27 -12.25
N ILE A 134 -3.14 11.00 -12.04
CA ILE A 134 -4.10 9.89 -11.91
C ILE A 134 -4.81 10.01 -10.56
N LEU A 135 -4.04 10.18 -9.48
CA LEU A 135 -4.56 10.34 -8.12
C LEU A 135 -5.50 11.55 -8.01
N LYS A 136 -5.13 12.69 -8.62
CA LYS A 136 -5.98 13.89 -8.65
C LYS A 136 -7.34 13.62 -9.29
N ARG A 137 -7.40 12.82 -10.35
CA ARG A 137 -8.68 12.42 -10.96
C ARG A 137 -9.48 11.51 -10.02
N MET A 138 -8.83 10.56 -9.36
CA MET A 138 -9.48 9.66 -8.40
C MET A 138 -10.08 10.44 -7.20
N ASP A 139 -9.36 11.42 -6.67
CA ASP A 139 -9.85 12.29 -5.59
C ASP A 139 -11.03 13.16 -6.07
N GLN A 140 -10.94 13.73 -7.27
CA GLN A 140 -12.03 14.52 -7.88
C GLN A 140 -13.29 13.69 -8.12
N ASP A 141 -13.15 12.48 -8.64
CA ASP A 141 -14.27 11.56 -8.90
C ASP A 141 -14.92 11.12 -7.58
N SER A 142 -14.12 10.83 -6.55
CA SER A 142 -14.61 10.48 -5.21
C SER A 142 -15.39 11.63 -4.58
N ALA A 143 -14.87 12.86 -4.69
CA ALA A 143 -15.54 14.06 -4.22
C ALA A 143 -16.85 14.33 -4.98
N ALA A 144 -16.85 14.21 -6.31
CA ALA A 144 -18.05 14.40 -7.15
C ALA A 144 -19.16 13.40 -6.80
N ARG A 145 -18.78 12.17 -6.46
CA ARG A 145 -19.69 11.10 -6.01
C ARG A 145 -20.05 11.18 -4.52
N LYS A 146 -19.44 12.10 -3.77
CA LYS A 146 -19.59 12.25 -2.30
C LYS A 146 -19.32 10.94 -1.55
N LEU A 147 -18.31 10.19 -1.98
CA LEU A 147 -17.90 8.98 -1.29
C LEU A 147 -17.37 9.33 0.09
N SER A 148 -17.75 8.52 1.08
CA SER A 148 -17.12 8.51 2.39
C SER A 148 -15.67 8.01 2.28
N GLU A 149 -14.84 8.36 3.26
CA GLU A 149 -13.46 7.86 3.31
C GLU A 149 -13.40 6.32 3.34
N GLU A 150 -14.34 5.65 4.02
CA GLU A 150 -14.39 4.18 4.02
C GLU A 150 -14.70 3.61 2.63
N GLU A 151 -15.58 4.24 1.86
CA GLU A 151 -15.85 3.85 0.48
C GLU A 151 -14.63 4.07 -0.43
N ILE A 152 -13.87 5.16 -0.19
CA ILE A 152 -12.63 5.45 -0.92
C ILE A 152 -11.57 4.41 -0.60
N ILE A 153 -11.32 4.14 0.69
CA ILE A 153 -10.36 3.13 1.15
C ILE A 153 -10.71 1.77 0.56
N TRP A 154 -11.99 1.39 0.55
CA TRP A 154 -12.42 0.11 0.00
C TRP A 154 -12.26 0.02 -1.52
N ALA A 155 -12.42 1.14 -2.24
CA ALA A 155 -12.17 1.16 -3.68
C ALA A 155 -10.69 0.90 -4.01
N VAL A 156 -9.76 1.32 -3.14
CA VAL A 156 -8.30 1.17 -3.33
C VAL A 156 -7.77 -0.15 -2.74
N HIS A 157 -8.46 -0.73 -1.76
CA HIS A 157 -8.07 -1.99 -1.12
C HIS A 157 -8.06 -3.22 -2.05
N SER A 158 -8.76 -3.19 -3.20
CA SER A 158 -8.96 -4.36 -4.06
C SER A 158 -8.40 -4.20 -5.49
N HIS A 159 -7.17 -3.70 -5.65
CA HIS A 159 -6.56 -3.49 -6.97
C HIS A 159 -5.51 -4.54 -7.37
#